data_AF-A0A810NC36-F1
#
_entry.id   AF-A0A810NC36-F1
#
_cell.length_a   1.000
_cell.length_b   1.000
_cell.length_c   1.000
_cell.angle_alpha   90.00
_cell.angle_beta   90.00
_cell.angle_gamma   90.00
#
_symmetry.space_group_name_H-M   'P 1'
#
loop_
_entity.id
_entity.type
_entity.pdbx_description
1 polymer ?
#
loop_
_entity_poly.entity_id
_entity_poly.type
_entity_poly.pdbx_seq_one_letter_code
_entity_poly.pdbx_strand_id
1 'polypeptide(L)'
;MTTLDGATVEVVRSYLLSAAEEMRATLIRTSFNPVIYEVHDFGMSMYDADLRLVAEATGLTFFLGANDFSLRKGVDYVGLDNLHRGDVVLLNFPYWNAAHASDATLFAPVFQPDPADPDADGTLVGFLCVRAHWMDLGAKDPGYVLDSTDMHQEGLIFPGTKVVSRGVPVHEIHELIRFNSRMPAEVLGDLHAQIAALRTGERRYLEILAKFGRPTVEAAIDAMIADGEARSRAALAALPQGTWTAEDWVDDDGITEDPVKMRVTVTIADGTFTVDFAGSAPATAGPINMPYGATEAICKVILKSLTSPDQPSNAGTVAPLKVLAEPGTLFHAVYPQPTFTLWTGIVAVELILKALAQGMPDLLPASSGGDVPGFMMVGIHPDTGQMFAVSNNDPVGWGATTDHDGMNAATHVSGSTGRITPIEVLEARTGMFFERMEFRADSGGAGRFRGGSGLRRDIRFVTPGEFLSVIKKTRSRPWALDGGLEPDPNQVVVFPGTDREARVSTKRTRVEVGDRITLLTAGGGGHGAPRDRDPEAVRLDVAEGFVSPAAARDVYGVDTDG
;
A
#
# COMPACT_ATOMS: atom_id res chain seq x y z
N MET A 1 20.77 -28.71 18.16
CA MET A 1 20.16 -27.39 18.35
C MET A 1 20.32 -27.01 19.80
N THR A 2 21.04 -25.94 20.09
CA THR A 2 21.13 -25.36 21.42
C THR A 2 19.76 -24.76 21.73
N THR A 3 19.07 -25.27 22.76
CA THR A 3 17.79 -24.71 23.18
C THR A 3 18.05 -23.35 23.80
N LEU A 4 17.72 -22.26 23.08
CA LEU A 4 17.77 -20.90 23.62
C LEU A 4 16.61 -20.69 24.60
N ASP A 5 16.86 -19.94 25.67
CA ASP A 5 15.77 -19.49 26.53
C ASP A 5 14.96 -18.38 25.84
N GLY A 6 13.68 -18.25 26.23
CA GLY A 6 12.78 -17.28 25.61
C GLY A 6 13.19 -15.82 25.79
N ALA A 7 13.92 -15.48 26.87
CA ALA A 7 14.38 -14.11 27.07
C ALA A 7 15.47 -13.75 26.06
N THR A 8 16.40 -14.65 25.78
CA THR A 8 17.41 -14.47 24.72
C THR A 8 16.77 -14.27 23.36
N VAL A 9 15.76 -15.08 23.00
CA VAL A 9 15.02 -14.94 21.73
C VAL A 9 14.37 -13.56 21.62
N GLU A 10 13.65 -13.11 22.65
CA GLU A 10 12.96 -11.82 22.63
C GLU A 10 13.90 -10.61 22.65
N VAL A 11 15.06 -10.72 23.32
CA VAL A 11 16.09 -9.68 23.24
C VAL A 11 16.64 -9.57 21.81
N VAL A 12 16.99 -10.68 21.17
CA VAL A 12 17.48 -10.67 19.78
C VAL A 12 16.40 -10.13 18.83
N ARG A 13 15.14 -10.57 18.97
CA ARG A 13 13.98 -10.04 18.22
C ARG A 13 13.91 -8.52 18.32
N SER A 14 14.00 -7.98 19.54
CA SER A 14 13.92 -6.53 19.79
C SER A 14 15.05 -5.76 19.13
N TYR A 15 16.27 -6.31 19.11
CA TYR A 15 17.41 -5.71 18.42
C TYR A 15 17.22 -5.68 16.90
N LEU A 16 16.70 -6.76 16.31
CA LEU A 16 16.43 -6.84 14.87
C LEU A 16 15.33 -5.87 14.45
N LEU A 17 14.24 -5.76 15.23
CA LEU A 17 13.19 -4.78 14.99
C LEU A 17 13.70 -3.34 15.13
N SER A 18 14.52 -3.07 16.15
CA SER A 18 15.16 -1.76 16.33
C SER A 18 16.08 -1.42 15.14
N ALA A 19 16.78 -2.39 14.57
CA ALA A 19 17.61 -2.18 13.39
C ALA A 19 16.75 -1.78 12.17
N ALA A 20 15.62 -2.46 11.95
CA ALA A 20 14.69 -2.11 10.88
C ALA A 20 14.12 -0.69 11.07
N GLU A 21 13.72 -0.32 12.29
CA GLU A 21 13.22 1.04 12.58
C GLU A 21 14.29 2.12 12.40
N GLU A 22 15.56 1.83 12.70
CA GLU A 22 16.66 2.76 12.41
C GLU A 22 16.91 2.94 10.91
N MET A 23 16.78 1.88 10.12
CA MET A 23 16.79 1.99 8.67
C MET A 23 15.66 2.92 8.22
N ARG A 24 14.44 2.76 8.77
CA ARG A 24 13.25 3.57 8.44
C ARG A 24 13.46 5.04 8.77
N ALA A 25 13.98 5.33 9.96
CA ALA A 25 14.29 6.70 10.36
C ALA A 25 15.35 7.34 9.44
N THR A 26 16.31 6.55 8.94
CA THR A 26 17.30 7.02 7.95
C THR A 26 16.63 7.40 6.63
N LEU A 27 15.79 6.52 6.08
CA LEU A 27 15.07 6.75 4.82
C LEU A 27 14.24 8.05 4.87
N ILE A 28 13.34 8.16 5.87
CA ILE A 28 12.44 9.33 6.02
C ILE A 28 13.23 10.64 6.11
N ARG A 29 14.36 10.66 6.82
CA ARG A 29 15.15 11.88 7.03
C ARG A 29 16.01 12.28 5.84
N THR A 30 16.17 11.42 4.85
CA THR A 30 17.10 11.62 3.72
C THR A 30 16.44 11.59 2.35
N SER A 31 15.17 11.16 2.26
CA SER A 31 14.39 11.20 1.02
C SER A 31 14.03 12.61 0.60
N PHE A 32 13.86 12.80 -0.71
CA PHE A 32 13.58 14.07 -1.36
C PHE A 32 12.09 14.21 -1.73
N ASN A 33 11.41 13.08 -1.88
CA ASN A 33 10.01 13.03 -2.28
C ASN A 33 9.04 13.06 -1.07
N PRO A 34 8.07 14.00 -1.02
CA PRO A 34 7.02 14.03 0.01
C PRO A 34 6.25 12.72 0.16
N VAL A 35 6.11 11.94 -0.92
CA VAL A 35 5.47 10.62 -0.89
C VAL A 35 6.21 9.65 0.06
N ILE A 36 7.53 9.81 0.21
CA ILE A 36 8.33 8.99 1.13
C ILE A 36 8.31 9.58 2.54
N TYR A 37 8.61 10.87 2.70
CA TYR A 37 8.81 11.45 4.04
C TYR A 37 7.54 11.95 4.74
N GLU A 38 6.48 12.32 4.00
CA GLU A 38 5.17 12.67 4.59
C GLU A 38 4.24 11.47 4.59
N VAL A 39 4.00 10.86 3.43
CA VAL A 39 2.97 9.82 3.24
C VAL A 39 3.43 8.46 3.77
N HIS A 40 4.75 8.20 3.82
CA HIS A 40 5.38 6.93 4.16
C HIS A 40 5.11 5.79 3.16
N ASP A 41 5.10 6.10 1.86
CA ASP A 41 4.94 5.13 0.79
C ASP A 41 6.26 4.40 0.47
N PHE A 42 6.63 3.48 1.35
CA PHE A 42 7.81 2.63 1.24
C PHE A 42 7.61 1.31 1.97
N GLY A 43 8.46 0.32 1.70
CA GLY A 43 8.48 -0.97 2.38
C GLY A 43 9.90 -1.35 2.78
N MET A 44 10.11 -1.84 4.01
CA MET A 44 11.45 -2.06 4.57
C MET A 44 11.55 -3.34 5.37
N SER A 45 12.54 -4.16 5.03
CA SER A 45 12.60 -5.54 5.51
C SER A 45 14.02 -6.08 5.58
N MET A 46 14.26 -6.92 6.57
CA MET A 46 15.51 -7.64 6.85
C MET A 46 15.25 -9.14 6.76
N TYR A 47 16.20 -9.86 6.15
CA TYR A 47 16.11 -11.28 5.87
C TYR A 47 17.36 -12.01 6.37
N ASP A 48 17.22 -13.29 6.66
CA ASP A 48 18.36 -14.18 6.87
C ASP A 48 18.97 -14.65 5.54
N ALA A 49 20.01 -15.47 5.63
CA ALA A 49 20.72 -15.98 4.44
C ALA A 49 19.83 -16.87 3.55
N ASP A 50 18.76 -17.44 4.09
CA ASP A 50 17.78 -18.29 3.39
C ASP A 50 16.59 -17.48 2.83
N LEU A 51 16.69 -16.15 2.81
CA LEU A 51 15.68 -15.23 2.29
C LEU A 51 14.35 -15.29 3.08
N ARG A 52 14.39 -15.69 4.35
CA ARG A 52 13.23 -15.68 5.26
C ARG A 52 13.15 -14.31 5.93
N LEU A 53 11.97 -13.69 5.89
CA LEU A 53 11.71 -12.41 6.56
C LEU A 53 11.94 -12.57 8.07
N VAL A 54 12.83 -11.73 8.60
CA VAL A 54 13.23 -11.73 10.02
C VAL A 54 12.57 -10.58 10.77
N ALA A 55 12.63 -9.39 10.19
CA ALA A 55 12.11 -8.15 10.76
C ALA A 55 11.76 -7.18 9.65
N GLU A 56 10.83 -6.28 9.91
CA GLU A 56 10.44 -5.22 8.99
C GLU A 56 10.09 -3.97 9.79
N ALA A 57 10.18 -2.82 9.13
CA ALA A 57 9.74 -1.55 9.67
C ALA A 57 8.47 -1.12 8.95
N THR A 58 7.54 -0.54 9.70
CA THR A 58 6.22 -0.25 9.17
C THR A 58 6.31 0.85 8.11
N GLY A 59 5.85 0.60 6.90
CA GLY A 59 5.70 1.59 5.83
C GLY A 59 4.25 1.64 5.38
N LEU A 60 3.97 1.55 4.08
CA LEU A 60 2.61 1.38 3.57
C LEU A 60 2.13 -0.06 3.84
N THR A 61 0.91 -0.23 4.39
CA THR A 61 0.34 -1.55 4.69
C THR A 61 0.30 -2.47 3.47
N PHE A 62 0.06 -1.92 2.27
CA PHE A 62 0.06 -2.65 1.00
C PHE A 62 1.38 -3.36 0.67
N PHE A 63 2.51 -2.87 1.19
CA PHE A 63 3.83 -3.46 0.94
C PHE A 63 4.23 -4.54 1.94
N LEU A 64 3.37 -4.85 2.92
CA LEU A 64 3.60 -5.90 3.89
C LEU A 64 3.90 -7.24 3.20
N GLY A 65 5.12 -7.74 3.37
CA GLY A 65 5.58 -8.99 2.74
C GLY A 65 5.69 -8.96 1.21
N ALA A 66 5.51 -7.81 0.55
CA ALA A 66 5.71 -7.67 -0.90
C ALA A 66 7.19 -7.83 -1.27
N ASN A 67 8.08 -7.30 -0.43
CA ASN A 67 9.53 -7.39 -0.59
C ASN A 67 10.03 -8.84 -0.62
N ASP A 68 9.33 -9.79 0.02
CA ASP A 68 9.74 -11.20 0.05
C ASP A 68 9.78 -11.81 -1.35
N PHE A 69 8.76 -11.53 -2.15
CA PHE A 69 8.66 -12.03 -3.51
C PHE A 69 9.73 -11.39 -4.39
N SER A 70 9.93 -10.08 -4.24
CA SER A 70 10.91 -9.30 -4.99
C SER A 70 12.34 -9.69 -4.70
N LEU A 71 12.69 -9.86 -3.42
CA LEU A 71 14.02 -10.30 -3.03
C LEU A 71 14.32 -11.69 -3.61
N ARG A 72 13.41 -12.65 -3.46
CA ARG A 72 13.59 -14.00 -4.04
C ARG A 72 13.81 -13.95 -5.54
N LYS A 73 12.94 -13.26 -6.29
CA LYS A 73 13.09 -13.13 -7.74
C LYS A 73 14.36 -12.40 -8.15
N GLY A 74 14.74 -11.36 -7.41
CA GLY A 74 15.97 -10.60 -7.65
C GLY A 74 17.22 -11.44 -7.42
N VAL A 75 17.29 -12.19 -6.32
CA VAL A 75 18.41 -13.10 -6.02
C VAL A 75 18.45 -14.26 -7.02
N ASP A 76 17.31 -14.86 -7.37
CA ASP A 76 17.23 -15.91 -8.39
C ASP A 76 17.77 -15.44 -9.75
N TYR A 77 17.42 -14.21 -10.15
CA TYR A 77 17.82 -13.63 -11.44
C TYR A 77 19.30 -13.24 -11.47
N VAL A 78 19.80 -12.58 -10.42
CA VAL A 78 21.21 -12.15 -10.35
C VAL A 78 22.14 -13.35 -10.12
N GLY A 79 21.70 -14.33 -9.34
CA GLY A 79 22.49 -15.46 -8.88
C GLY A 79 23.36 -15.11 -7.67
N LEU A 80 23.35 -15.96 -6.65
CA LEU A 80 24.12 -15.77 -5.41
C LEU A 80 25.62 -15.59 -5.67
N ASP A 81 26.19 -16.30 -6.63
CA ASP A 81 27.63 -16.21 -6.98
C ASP A 81 28.04 -14.84 -7.54
N ASN A 82 27.06 -14.04 -8.00
CA ASN A 82 27.29 -12.69 -8.52
C ASN A 82 27.00 -11.61 -7.49
N LEU A 83 26.67 -11.96 -6.24
CA LEU A 83 26.39 -11.01 -5.16
C LEU A 83 27.57 -10.95 -4.21
N HIS A 84 28.11 -9.74 -4.03
CA HIS A 84 29.32 -9.50 -3.25
C HIS A 84 29.11 -8.47 -2.15
N ARG A 85 30.04 -8.43 -1.19
CA ARG A 85 30.00 -7.47 -0.10
C ARG A 85 30.00 -6.04 -0.63
N GLY A 86 29.05 -5.24 -0.19
CA GLY A 86 28.88 -3.84 -0.60
C GLY A 86 28.13 -3.64 -1.92
N ASP A 87 27.59 -4.69 -2.53
CA ASP A 87 26.68 -4.57 -3.66
C ASP A 87 25.32 -4.00 -3.22
N VAL A 88 24.70 -3.20 -4.09
CA VAL A 88 23.29 -2.81 -4.00
C VAL A 88 22.65 -3.01 -5.36
N VAL A 89 21.56 -3.76 -5.39
CA VAL A 89 20.86 -4.16 -6.61
C VAL A 89 19.50 -3.49 -6.67
N LEU A 90 19.16 -2.91 -7.82
CA LEU A 90 17.88 -2.31 -8.15
C LEU A 90 17.00 -3.28 -8.96
N LEU A 91 15.77 -3.46 -8.50
CA LEU A 91 14.71 -4.22 -9.16
C LEU A 91 13.45 -3.35 -9.22
N ASN A 92 12.93 -3.11 -10.43
CA ASN A 92 11.62 -2.49 -10.62
C ASN A 92 10.80 -3.15 -11.74
N PHE A 93 11.26 -4.29 -12.28
CA PHE A 93 10.49 -5.04 -13.27
C PHE A 93 9.21 -5.60 -12.62
N PRO A 94 7.99 -5.13 -12.98
CA PRO A 94 6.80 -5.28 -12.14
C PRO A 94 6.47 -6.73 -11.76
N TYR A 95 6.55 -7.65 -12.72
CA TYR A 95 6.22 -9.06 -12.53
C TYR A 95 7.11 -9.77 -11.50
N TRP A 96 8.28 -9.23 -11.20
CA TRP A 96 9.20 -9.72 -10.16
C TRP A 96 9.20 -8.80 -8.94
N ASN A 97 9.10 -7.49 -9.18
CA ASN A 97 9.10 -6.45 -8.17
C ASN A 97 7.80 -6.41 -7.33
N ALA A 98 6.78 -7.20 -7.62
CA ALA A 98 5.56 -7.26 -6.80
C ALA A 98 4.92 -5.86 -6.56
N ALA A 99 5.07 -4.97 -7.55
CA ALA A 99 4.57 -3.59 -7.59
C ALA A 99 4.74 -3.04 -9.01
N HIS A 100 4.33 -1.80 -9.25
CA HIS A 100 4.54 -1.13 -10.53
C HIS A 100 5.98 -0.59 -10.67
N ALA A 101 6.34 -0.14 -11.87
CA ALA A 101 7.73 0.20 -12.20
C ALA A 101 8.33 1.37 -11.41
N SER A 102 7.50 2.27 -10.87
CA SER A 102 7.95 3.41 -10.07
C SER A 102 8.33 3.01 -8.64
N ASP A 103 7.84 1.87 -8.13
CA ASP A 103 8.17 1.40 -6.79
C ASP A 103 9.52 0.67 -6.80
N ALA A 104 10.60 1.43 -6.90
CA ALA A 104 11.95 0.88 -7.01
C ALA A 104 12.36 0.13 -5.74
N THR A 105 12.61 -1.18 -5.88
CA THR A 105 13.13 -2.03 -4.80
C THR A 105 14.65 -2.14 -4.91
N LEU A 106 15.35 -1.77 -3.85
CA LEU A 106 16.78 -2.00 -3.70
C LEU A 106 17.00 -3.11 -2.67
N PHE A 107 17.88 -4.05 -2.97
CA PHE A 107 18.36 -5.02 -1.99
C PHE A 107 19.89 -5.08 -1.92
N ALA A 108 20.39 -5.47 -0.75
CA ALA A 108 21.82 -5.63 -0.48
C ALA A 108 22.08 -6.94 0.28
N PRO A 109 23.05 -7.76 -0.15
CA PRO A 109 23.52 -8.89 0.66
C PRO A 109 24.37 -8.38 1.84
N VAL A 110 24.23 -9.01 3.00
CA VAL A 110 25.02 -8.70 4.20
C VAL A 110 26.00 -9.83 4.41
N PHE A 111 27.29 -9.51 4.39
CA PHE A 111 28.35 -10.47 4.67
C PHE A 111 29.02 -10.15 6.01
N GLN A 112 29.14 -11.16 6.86
CA GLN A 112 30.02 -11.10 8.03
C GLN A 112 31.47 -11.26 7.55
N PRO A 113 32.35 -10.25 7.75
CA PRO A 113 33.74 -10.33 7.31
C PRO A 113 34.49 -11.48 7.98
N ASP A 114 35.41 -12.12 7.25
CA ASP A 114 36.38 -13.05 7.83
C ASP A 114 37.60 -12.28 8.35
N PRO A 115 37.90 -12.29 9.66
CA PRO A 115 39.10 -11.64 10.19
C PRO A 115 40.41 -12.20 9.63
N ALA A 116 40.40 -13.44 9.11
CA ALA A 116 41.57 -14.09 8.52
C ALA A 116 41.84 -13.66 7.07
N ASP A 117 40.81 -13.20 6.36
CA ASP A 117 40.90 -12.71 4.99
C ASP A 117 40.00 -11.47 4.81
N PRO A 118 40.50 -10.27 5.12
CA PRO A 118 39.72 -9.04 5.03
C PRO A 118 39.35 -8.64 3.60
N ASP A 119 40.01 -9.22 2.59
CA ASP A 119 39.78 -8.96 1.17
C ASP A 119 38.72 -9.89 0.57
N ALA A 120 38.42 -11.03 1.23
CA ALA A 120 37.30 -11.88 0.87
C ALA A 120 35.94 -11.25 1.24
N ASP A 121 34.87 -11.66 0.55
CA ASP A 121 33.52 -11.20 0.85
C ASP A 121 33.10 -11.59 2.29
N GLY A 122 33.59 -12.72 2.81
CA GLY A 122 33.22 -13.26 4.12
C GLY A 122 32.08 -14.27 4.01
N THR A 123 31.28 -14.42 5.08
CA THR A 123 30.10 -15.30 5.05
C THR A 123 28.82 -14.51 4.87
N LEU A 124 27.99 -14.88 3.90
CA LEU A 124 26.64 -14.35 3.76
C LEU A 124 25.81 -14.69 5.00
N VAL A 125 25.23 -13.67 5.64
CA VAL A 125 24.43 -13.80 6.87
C VAL A 125 23.00 -13.30 6.71
N GLY A 126 22.71 -12.54 5.65
CA GLY A 126 21.36 -12.06 5.40
C GLY A 126 21.25 -11.11 4.22
N PHE A 127 20.06 -10.54 4.07
CA PHE A 127 19.75 -9.54 3.06
C PHE A 127 18.94 -8.40 3.66
N LEU A 128 19.06 -7.24 3.06
CA LEU A 128 18.28 -6.05 3.39
C LEU A 128 17.55 -5.60 2.14
N CYS A 129 16.32 -5.12 2.30
CA CYS A 129 15.50 -4.68 1.20
C CYS A 129 14.76 -3.40 1.56
N VAL A 130 14.74 -2.45 0.63
CA VAL A 130 13.97 -1.21 0.74
C VAL A 130 13.29 -0.91 -0.58
N ARG A 131 11.98 -0.68 -0.52
CA ARG A 131 11.15 -0.23 -1.64
C ARG A 131 10.73 1.19 -1.38
N ALA A 132 10.78 2.05 -2.40
CA ALA A 132 10.26 3.40 -2.31
C ALA A 132 9.70 3.85 -3.67
N HIS A 133 8.70 4.70 -3.63
CA HIS A 133 8.08 5.26 -4.83
C HIS A 133 8.93 6.39 -5.44
N TRP A 134 9.44 6.18 -6.65
CA TRP A 134 10.17 7.19 -7.42
C TRP A 134 9.21 7.93 -8.35
N MET A 135 9.26 9.28 -8.34
CA MET A 135 8.28 10.08 -9.09
C MET A 135 8.36 9.93 -10.60
N ASP A 136 9.55 9.64 -11.14
CA ASP A 136 9.75 9.71 -12.58
C ASP A 136 10.88 8.80 -13.09
N LEU A 137 10.51 7.83 -13.92
CA LEU A 137 11.41 6.93 -14.62
C LEU A 137 11.29 7.04 -16.15
N GLY A 138 10.85 8.19 -16.66
CA GLY A 138 10.74 8.40 -18.11
C GLY A 138 9.66 7.55 -18.79
N ALA A 139 8.56 7.27 -18.09
CA ALA A 139 7.36 6.64 -18.65
C ALA A 139 6.76 7.49 -19.79
N LYS A 140 5.71 7.04 -20.49
CA LYS A 140 5.16 7.83 -21.62
C LYS A 140 4.67 9.22 -21.21
N ASP A 141 4.16 9.35 -19.99
CA ASP A 141 3.67 10.61 -19.41
C ASP A 141 4.42 10.95 -18.10
N PRO A 142 4.47 12.24 -17.71
CA PRO A 142 4.94 12.66 -16.39
C PRO A 142 3.96 12.28 -15.29
N GLY A 143 4.47 11.91 -14.11
CA GLY A 143 3.66 11.43 -13.01
C GLY A 143 3.02 10.08 -13.34
N TYR A 144 1.72 9.93 -13.09
CA TYR A 144 1.04 8.65 -13.30
C TYR A 144 0.64 8.40 -14.76
N VAL A 145 0.85 7.17 -15.20
CA VAL A 145 0.36 6.64 -16.49
C VAL A 145 -0.96 5.92 -16.25
N LEU A 146 -2.05 6.45 -16.81
CA LEU A 146 -3.41 5.97 -16.51
C LEU A 146 -4.04 5.12 -17.62
N ASP A 147 -3.34 5.04 -18.75
CA ASP A 147 -3.81 4.49 -20.04
C ASP A 147 -2.67 3.78 -20.79
N SER A 148 -1.68 3.22 -20.08
CA SER A 148 -0.72 2.32 -20.71
C SER A 148 -1.41 1.03 -21.15
N THR A 149 -1.06 0.57 -22.36
CA THR A 149 -1.50 -0.70 -22.96
C THR A 149 -0.37 -1.72 -23.06
N ASP A 150 0.84 -1.30 -22.75
CA ASP A 150 2.05 -2.12 -22.76
C ASP A 150 3.00 -1.60 -21.66
N MET A 151 3.66 -2.51 -20.94
CA MET A 151 4.59 -2.16 -19.87
C MET A 151 5.75 -1.25 -20.29
N HIS A 152 6.14 -1.25 -21.58
CA HIS A 152 7.18 -0.35 -22.10
C HIS A 152 6.77 1.12 -22.09
N GLN A 153 5.49 1.42 -21.86
CA GLN A 153 4.99 2.77 -21.65
C GLN A 153 5.14 3.24 -20.20
N GLU A 154 5.56 2.37 -19.28
CA GLU A 154 5.56 2.59 -17.82
C GLU A 154 6.92 3.00 -17.26
N GLY A 155 7.92 3.22 -18.13
CA GLY A 155 9.22 3.80 -17.77
C GLY A 155 10.38 2.82 -17.88
N LEU A 156 11.54 3.27 -17.38
CA LEU A 156 12.78 2.53 -17.45
C LEU A 156 12.78 1.33 -16.50
N ILE A 157 13.23 0.18 -17.02
CA ILE A 157 13.18 -1.10 -16.31
C ILE A 157 14.58 -1.62 -15.97
N PHE A 158 14.74 -2.03 -14.72
CA PHE A 158 15.91 -2.64 -14.11
C PHE A 158 15.48 -3.97 -13.47
N PRO A 159 15.82 -5.12 -14.08
CA PRO A 159 15.35 -6.43 -13.63
C PRO A 159 16.21 -7.06 -12.50
N GLY A 160 17.19 -6.33 -11.97
CA GLY A 160 18.21 -6.84 -11.04
C GLY A 160 19.57 -6.22 -11.30
N THR A 161 19.61 -4.90 -11.46
CA THR A 161 20.79 -4.15 -11.91
C THR A 161 21.59 -3.62 -10.73
N LYS A 162 22.90 -3.86 -10.68
CA LYS A 162 23.76 -3.26 -9.64
C LYS A 162 23.83 -1.75 -9.82
N VAL A 163 23.40 -1.01 -8.81
CA VAL A 163 23.56 0.45 -8.69
C VAL A 163 24.78 0.82 -7.84
N VAL A 164 25.25 -0.13 -7.02
CA VAL A 164 26.53 -0.10 -6.32
C VAL A 164 27.17 -1.46 -6.51
N SER A 165 28.43 -1.50 -6.91
CA SER A 165 29.23 -2.72 -7.07
C SER A 165 30.42 -2.67 -6.12
N ARG A 166 30.50 -3.61 -5.17
CA ARG A 166 31.56 -3.71 -4.17
C ARG A 166 31.83 -2.37 -3.45
N GLY A 167 30.77 -1.66 -3.06
CA GLY A 167 30.82 -0.37 -2.38
C GLY A 167 31.02 0.85 -3.29
N VAL A 168 31.26 0.67 -4.59
CA VAL A 168 31.48 1.74 -5.57
C VAL A 168 30.21 1.97 -6.41
N PRO A 169 29.66 3.20 -6.47
CA PRO A 169 28.52 3.50 -7.35
C PRO A 169 28.80 3.16 -8.81
N VAL A 170 27.83 2.51 -9.48
CA VAL A 170 27.93 2.20 -10.91
C VAL A 170 27.50 3.42 -11.71
N HIS A 171 28.48 4.24 -12.10
CA HIS A 171 28.26 5.56 -12.69
C HIS A 171 27.31 5.55 -13.89
N GLU A 172 27.49 4.58 -14.80
CA GLU A 172 26.70 4.46 -16.01
C GLU A 172 25.22 4.22 -15.72
N ILE A 173 24.91 3.44 -14.68
CA ILE A 173 23.52 3.17 -14.27
C ILE A 173 22.90 4.40 -13.64
N HIS A 174 23.67 5.15 -12.82
CA HIS A 174 23.19 6.40 -12.23
C HIS A 174 22.90 7.44 -13.30
N GLU A 175 23.74 7.55 -14.33
CA GLU A 175 23.51 8.48 -15.44
C GLU A 175 22.34 8.05 -16.34
N LEU A 176 22.12 6.74 -16.53
CA LEU A 176 20.92 6.25 -17.21
C LEU A 176 19.65 6.66 -16.47
N ILE A 177 19.62 6.51 -15.14
CA ILE A 177 18.48 6.98 -14.32
C ILE A 177 18.33 8.49 -14.45
N ARG A 178 19.43 9.24 -14.31
CA ARG A 178 19.47 10.70 -14.36
C ARG A 178 18.89 11.26 -15.66
N PHE A 179 19.35 10.79 -16.80
CA PHE A 179 19.00 11.37 -18.10
C PHE A 179 17.67 10.85 -18.66
N ASN A 180 17.09 9.81 -18.06
CA ASN A 180 15.74 9.35 -18.40
C ASN A 180 14.68 9.84 -17.42
N SER A 181 15.04 10.68 -16.45
CA SER A 181 14.09 11.26 -15.50
C SER A 181 13.83 12.74 -15.80
N ARG A 182 12.57 13.16 -15.67
CA ARG A 182 12.14 14.56 -15.67
C ARG A 182 12.43 15.25 -14.33
N MET A 183 12.65 14.46 -13.28
CA MET A 183 12.90 14.91 -11.90
C MET A 183 14.19 14.24 -11.35
N PRO A 184 15.34 14.46 -12.01
CA PRO A 184 16.54 13.67 -11.74
C PRO A 184 17.14 13.93 -10.35
N ALA A 185 16.94 15.13 -9.79
CA ALA A 185 17.47 15.47 -8.47
C ALA A 185 16.73 14.69 -7.38
N GLU A 186 15.42 14.60 -7.48
CA GLU A 186 14.53 13.86 -6.59
C GLU A 186 14.81 12.36 -6.68
N VAL A 187 14.84 11.81 -7.89
CA VAL A 187 15.04 10.37 -8.12
C VAL A 187 16.42 9.90 -7.65
N LEU A 188 17.49 10.64 -7.97
CA LEU A 188 18.83 10.30 -7.45
C LEU A 188 18.94 10.55 -5.94
N GLY A 189 18.23 11.54 -5.41
CA GLY A 189 18.12 11.78 -3.97
C GLY A 189 17.52 10.58 -3.25
N ASP A 190 16.40 10.05 -3.75
CA ASP A 190 15.71 8.89 -3.18
C ASP A 190 16.51 7.59 -3.35
N LEU A 191 17.19 7.39 -4.49
CA LEU A 191 18.16 6.30 -4.67
C LEU A 191 19.23 6.33 -3.57
N HIS A 192 19.83 7.49 -3.31
CA HIS A 192 20.84 7.64 -2.27
C HIS A 192 20.26 7.44 -0.86
N ALA A 193 19.03 7.90 -0.61
CA ALA A 193 18.33 7.68 0.66
C ALA A 193 18.11 6.18 0.92
N GLN A 194 17.70 5.43 -0.10
CA GLN A 194 17.56 3.97 -0.04
C GLN A 194 18.91 3.27 0.23
N ILE A 195 19.98 3.66 -0.47
CA ILE A 195 21.33 3.14 -0.23
C ILE A 195 21.79 3.45 1.21
N ALA A 196 21.51 4.65 1.72
CA ALA A 196 21.85 5.02 3.09
C ALA A 196 21.09 4.16 4.13
N ALA A 197 19.80 3.90 3.90
CA ALA A 197 19.00 3.02 4.75
C ALA A 197 19.56 1.59 4.77
N LEU A 198 19.92 1.02 3.60
CA LEU A 198 20.54 -0.31 3.51
C LEU A 198 21.86 -0.38 4.26
N ARG A 199 22.73 0.64 4.14
CA ARG A 199 24.00 0.71 4.87
C ARG A 199 23.82 0.83 6.38
N THR A 200 22.78 1.53 6.84
CA THR A 200 22.40 1.56 8.26
C THR A 200 22.00 0.16 8.73
N GLY A 201 21.19 -0.55 7.95
CA GLY A 201 20.79 -1.92 8.26
C GLY A 201 21.97 -2.88 8.32
N GLU A 202 22.90 -2.78 7.36
CA GLU A 202 24.10 -3.64 7.29
C GLU A 202 24.93 -3.49 8.55
N ARG A 203 25.23 -2.23 8.93
CA ARG A 203 25.96 -1.92 10.17
C ARG A 203 25.26 -2.51 11.40
N ARG A 204 23.94 -2.28 11.55
CA ARG A 204 23.18 -2.77 12.71
C ARG A 204 23.13 -4.30 12.76
N TYR A 205 22.96 -4.97 11.62
CA TYR A 205 23.00 -6.42 11.54
C TYR A 205 24.35 -6.96 12.04
N LEU A 206 25.46 -6.39 11.56
CA LEU A 206 26.80 -6.81 11.98
C LEU A 206 27.07 -6.52 13.47
N GLU A 207 26.57 -5.41 14.01
CA GLU A 207 26.65 -5.11 15.45
C GLU A 207 25.89 -6.14 16.30
N ILE A 208 24.71 -6.59 15.84
CA ILE A 208 23.92 -7.64 16.50
C ILE A 208 24.69 -8.97 16.50
N LEU A 209 25.28 -9.36 15.37
CA LEU A 209 26.11 -10.56 15.25
C LEU A 209 27.35 -10.48 16.15
N ALA A 210 28.02 -9.32 16.20
CA ALA A 210 29.17 -9.11 17.06
C ALA A 210 28.80 -9.19 18.56
N LYS A 211 27.60 -8.74 18.92
CA LYS A 211 27.12 -8.72 20.31
C LYS A 211 26.69 -10.09 20.83
N PHE A 212 25.92 -10.85 20.05
CA PHE A 212 25.29 -12.10 20.51
C PHE A 212 25.96 -13.36 19.95
N GLY A 213 26.81 -13.21 18.93
CA GLY A 213 27.39 -14.31 18.19
C GLY A 213 26.42 -14.88 17.15
N ARG A 214 26.94 -15.18 15.96
CA ARG A 214 26.15 -15.70 14.83
C ARG A 214 25.29 -16.93 15.18
N PRO A 215 25.80 -17.99 15.82
CA PRO A 215 24.97 -19.16 16.12
C PRO A 215 23.76 -18.86 17.01
N THR A 216 23.89 -17.90 17.93
CA THR A 216 22.81 -17.45 18.80
C THR A 216 21.75 -16.69 18.01
N VAL A 217 22.18 -15.79 17.12
CA VAL A 217 21.26 -14.99 16.29
C VAL A 217 20.49 -15.89 15.31
N GLU A 218 21.16 -16.80 14.63
CA GLU A 218 20.53 -17.75 13.70
C GLU A 218 19.51 -18.65 14.43
N ALA A 219 19.88 -19.21 15.59
CA ALA A 219 18.95 -20.02 16.39
C ALA A 219 17.76 -19.20 16.95
N ALA A 220 17.94 -17.92 17.25
CA ALA A 220 16.85 -17.04 17.67
C ALA A 220 15.90 -16.75 16.50
N ILE A 221 16.43 -16.49 15.30
CA ILE A 221 15.64 -16.31 14.08
C ILE A 221 14.79 -17.54 13.79
N ASP A 222 15.37 -18.75 13.86
CA ASP A 222 14.64 -20.01 13.68
C ASP A 222 13.50 -20.15 14.69
N ALA A 223 13.75 -19.84 15.97
CA ALA A 223 12.73 -19.89 17.02
C ALA A 223 11.61 -18.87 16.80
N MET A 224 11.95 -17.64 16.37
CA MET A 224 10.98 -16.59 16.06
C MET A 224 10.05 -16.97 14.89
N ILE A 225 10.61 -17.57 13.84
CA ILE A 225 9.85 -18.03 12.67
C ILE A 225 8.94 -19.20 13.05
N ALA A 226 9.45 -20.18 13.78
CA ALA A 226 8.65 -21.32 14.24
C ALA A 226 7.48 -20.91 15.15
N ASP A 227 7.71 -19.96 16.08
CA ASP A 227 6.67 -19.40 16.94
C ASP A 227 5.62 -18.61 16.11
N GLY A 228 6.07 -17.82 15.14
CA GLY A 228 5.17 -17.10 14.22
C GLY A 228 4.23 -18.03 13.46
N GLU A 229 4.76 -19.12 12.89
CA GLU A 229 3.95 -20.12 12.19
C GLU A 229 2.96 -20.83 13.11
N ALA A 230 3.43 -21.28 14.29
CA ALA A 230 2.59 -21.97 15.25
C ALA A 230 1.41 -21.10 15.71
N ARG A 231 1.66 -19.80 15.96
CA ARG A 231 0.62 -18.83 16.34
C ARG A 231 -0.37 -18.58 15.22
N SER A 232 0.09 -18.34 14.00
CA SER A 232 -0.82 -18.11 12.87
C SER A 232 -1.72 -19.32 12.61
N ARG A 233 -1.18 -20.54 12.66
CA ARG A 233 -1.97 -21.77 12.50
C ARG A 233 -2.97 -21.97 13.64
N ALA A 234 -2.58 -21.70 14.89
CA ALA A 234 -3.48 -21.78 16.03
C ALA A 234 -4.63 -20.76 15.93
N ALA A 235 -4.34 -19.53 15.50
CA ALA A 235 -5.35 -18.50 15.29
C ALA A 235 -6.32 -18.89 14.16
N LEU A 236 -5.82 -19.38 13.02
CA LEU A 236 -6.67 -19.90 11.93
C LEU A 236 -7.59 -21.04 12.38
N ALA A 237 -7.10 -21.93 13.25
CA ALA A 237 -7.92 -23.02 13.80
C ALA A 237 -9.05 -22.55 14.74
N ALA A 238 -8.90 -21.35 15.32
CA ALA A 238 -9.91 -20.74 16.20
C ALA A 238 -10.97 -19.93 15.42
N LEU A 239 -10.68 -19.53 14.18
CA LEU A 239 -11.64 -18.86 13.31
C LEU A 239 -12.71 -19.83 12.79
N PRO A 240 -13.86 -19.32 12.33
CA PRO A 240 -14.83 -20.13 11.59
C PRO A 240 -14.16 -20.85 10.42
N GLN A 241 -14.38 -22.16 10.32
CA GLN A 241 -13.90 -22.98 9.21
C GLN A 241 -14.92 -22.95 8.08
N GLY A 242 -14.48 -22.78 6.84
CA GLY A 242 -15.39 -22.69 5.71
C GLY A 242 -14.79 -22.11 4.45
N THR A 243 -15.64 -21.97 3.44
CA THR A 243 -15.31 -21.41 2.13
C THR A 243 -16.37 -20.39 1.75
N TRP A 244 -15.95 -19.18 1.41
CA TRP A 244 -16.84 -18.08 1.05
C TRP A 244 -16.38 -17.40 -0.23
N THR A 245 -17.34 -16.99 -1.06
CA THR A 245 -17.06 -16.34 -2.33
C THR A 245 -17.72 -14.97 -2.39
N ALA A 246 -16.99 -13.97 -2.85
CA ALA A 246 -17.53 -12.65 -3.13
C ALA A 246 -17.18 -12.20 -4.56
N GLU A 247 -17.98 -11.27 -5.07
CA GLU A 247 -17.73 -10.54 -6.31
C GLU A 247 -17.81 -9.04 -6.07
N ASP A 248 -17.00 -8.29 -6.83
CA ASP A 248 -16.99 -6.84 -6.91
C ASP A 248 -16.42 -6.39 -8.26
N TRP A 249 -16.38 -5.08 -8.51
CA TRP A 249 -15.93 -4.50 -9.77
C TRP A 249 -15.00 -3.31 -9.55
N VAL A 250 -13.97 -3.24 -10.41
CA VAL A 250 -13.21 -2.01 -10.70
C VAL A 250 -13.99 -1.23 -11.76
N ASP A 251 -14.09 0.09 -11.61
CA ASP A 251 -14.91 0.94 -12.49
C ASP A 251 -14.59 0.79 -13.99
N ASP A 252 -13.30 0.73 -14.33
CA ASP A 252 -12.76 0.71 -15.70
C ASP A 252 -11.27 0.30 -15.71
N ASP A 253 -10.71 0.01 -16.88
CA ASP A 253 -9.27 -0.25 -17.08
C ASP A 253 -8.47 0.97 -17.56
N GLY A 254 -9.11 2.12 -17.78
CA GLY A 254 -8.48 3.34 -18.32
C GLY A 254 -8.39 3.39 -19.86
N ILE A 255 -8.74 2.31 -20.56
CA ILE A 255 -8.82 2.25 -22.03
C ILE A 255 -10.28 2.18 -22.49
N THR A 256 -11.09 1.42 -21.76
CA THR A 256 -12.52 1.28 -21.96
C THR A 256 -13.27 1.76 -20.72
N GLU A 257 -14.54 2.11 -20.86
CA GLU A 257 -15.40 2.42 -19.72
C GLU A 257 -16.09 1.17 -19.14
N ASP A 258 -15.72 -0.04 -19.57
CA ASP A 258 -16.37 -1.27 -19.13
C ASP A 258 -15.90 -1.66 -17.72
N PRO A 259 -16.82 -1.99 -16.79
CA PRO A 259 -16.44 -2.41 -15.45
C PRO A 259 -15.72 -3.77 -15.48
N VAL A 260 -14.63 -3.86 -14.72
CA VAL A 260 -13.77 -5.05 -14.71
C VAL A 260 -14.14 -5.91 -13.51
N LYS A 261 -14.60 -7.14 -13.78
CA LYS A 261 -15.06 -8.07 -12.76
C LYS A 261 -13.91 -8.62 -11.92
N MET A 262 -14.09 -8.62 -10.60
CA MET A 262 -13.27 -9.32 -9.63
C MET A 262 -14.09 -10.38 -8.88
N ARG A 263 -13.47 -11.53 -8.62
CA ARG A 263 -14.04 -12.61 -7.83
C ARG A 263 -12.96 -13.23 -6.96
N VAL A 264 -13.30 -13.52 -5.71
CA VAL A 264 -12.43 -14.24 -4.81
C VAL A 264 -13.19 -15.33 -4.07
N THR A 265 -12.53 -16.46 -3.84
CA THR A 265 -12.98 -17.51 -2.94
C THR A 265 -11.94 -17.68 -1.84
N VAL A 266 -12.36 -17.50 -0.60
CA VAL A 266 -11.49 -17.61 0.58
C VAL A 266 -11.86 -18.87 1.35
N THR A 267 -10.88 -19.71 1.66
CA THR A 267 -11.07 -20.95 2.43
C THR A 267 -10.17 -20.95 3.66
N ILE A 268 -10.77 -21.18 4.82
CA ILE A 268 -10.08 -21.46 6.08
C ILE A 268 -10.36 -22.91 6.44
N ALA A 269 -9.32 -23.74 6.34
CA ALA A 269 -9.38 -25.16 6.66
C ALA A 269 -7.99 -25.68 7.03
N ASP A 270 -7.92 -26.65 7.92
CA ASP A 270 -6.70 -27.42 8.24
C ASP A 270 -5.48 -26.55 8.62
N GLY A 271 -5.71 -25.39 9.25
CA GLY A 271 -4.65 -24.45 9.61
C GLY A 271 -4.01 -23.73 8.42
N THR A 272 -4.72 -23.63 7.30
CA THR A 272 -4.33 -22.93 6.06
C THR A 272 -5.37 -21.89 5.69
N PHE A 273 -4.89 -20.73 5.22
CA PHE A 273 -5.69 -19.65 4.66
C PHE A 273 -5.46 -19.62 3.14
N THR A 274 -6.44 -20.08 2.37
CA THR A 274 -6.36 -20.12 0.90
C THR A 274 -7.19 -18.99 0.29
N VAL A 275 -6.59 -18.19 -0.58
CA VAL A 275 -7.25 -17.14 -1.36
C VAL A 275 -7.14 -17.50 -2.84
N ASP A 276 -8.28 -17.72 -3.48
CA ASP A 276 -8.38 -18.13 -4.88
C ASP A 276 -9.11 -17.06 -5.71
N PHE A 277 -8.43 -16.51 -6.70
CA PHE A 277 -8.93 -15.47 -7.59
C PHE A 277 -9.58 -16.01 -8.88
N ALA A 278 -9.78 -17.33 -8.98
CA ALA A 278 -10.47 -17.94 -10.11
C ALA A 278 -11.85 -17.31 -10.36
N GLY A 279 -12.13 -17.02 -11.63
CA GLY A 279 -13.35 -16.36 -12.09
C GLY A 279 -13.32 -14.82 -12.03
N SER A 280 -12.18 -14.23 -11.65
CA SER A 280 -11.87 -12.83 -11.97
C SER A 280 -11.64 -12.65 -13.48
N ALA A 281 -11.66 -11.40 -13.95
CA ALA A 281 -11.40 -11.09 -15.35
C ALA A 281 -10.03 -11.60 -15.82
N PRO A 282 -9.88 -11.93 -17.12
CA PRO A 282 -8.56 -12.03 -17.74
C PRO A 282 -7.84 -10.67 -17.61
N ALA A 283 -6.54 -10.64 -17.88
CA ALA A 283 -5.82 -9.38 -17.93
C ALA A 283 -6.48 -8.38 -18.89
N THR A 284 -6.52 -7.12 -18.49
CA THR A 284 -7.11 -6.01 -19.23
C THR A 284 -6.08 -5.36 -20.14
N ALA A 285 -6.57 -4.60 -21.12
CA ALA A 285 -5.70 -3.82 -21.98
C ALA A 285 -5.03 -2.69 -21.21
N GLY A 286 -5.75 -2.01 -20.31
CA GLY A 286 -5.22 -0.91 -19.51
C GLY A 286 -4.48 -1.34 -18.23
N PRO A 287 -3.85 -0.38 -17.51
CA PRO A 287 -2.78 -0.64 -16.54
C PRO A 287 -3.25 -1.07 -15.15
N ILE A 288 -4.39 -1.75 -15.04
CA ILE A 288 -4.95 -2.18 -13.76
C ILE A 288 -4.57 -3.63 -13.39
N ASN A 289 -3.73 -4.28 -14.20
CA ASN A 289 -3.31 -5.66 -13.97
C ASN A 289 -2.33 -5.75 -12.79
N MET A 290 -2.53 -6.74 -11.93
CA MET A 290 -1.73 -6.92 -10.72
C MET A 290 -0.55 -7.85 -10.97
N PRO A 291 0.69 -7.41 -10.66
CA PRO A 291 1.79 -8.35 -10.48
C PRO A 291 1.46 -9.39 -9.41
N TYR A 292 1.81 -10.66 -9.65
CA TYR A 292 1.43 -11.75 -8.74
C TYR A 292 1.94 -11.54 -7.30
N GLY A 293 3.16 -11.02 -7.13
CA GLY A 293 3.69 -10.73 -5.78
C GLY A 293 2.89 -9.66 -5.03
N ALA A 294 2.23 -8.72 -5.73
CA ALA A 294 1.35 -7.74 -5.11
C ALA A 294 0.01 -8.38 -4.70
N THR A 295 -0.51 -9.31 -5.53
CA THR A 295 -1.65 -10.17 -5.16
C THR A 295 -1.34 -11.00 -3.91
N GLU A 296 -0.13 -11.53 -3.79
CA GLU A 296 0.31 -12.24 -2.58
C GLU A 296 0.37 -11.31 -1.36
N ALA A 297 0.92 -10.10 -1.51
CA ALA A 297 1.07 -9.13 -0.43
C ALA A 297 -0.27 -8.71 0.18
N ILE A 298 -1.29 -8.42 -0.63
CA ILE A 298 -2.62 -8.07 -0.10
C ILE A 298 -3.24 -9.23 0.70
N CYS A 299 -2.97 -10.49 0.32
CA CYS A 299 -3.45 -11.65 1.05
C CYS A 299 -2.70 -11.83 2.38
N LYS A 300 -1.40 -11.50 2.43
CA LYS A 300 -0.61 -11.46 3.67
C LYS A 300 -1.15 -10.44 4.66
N VAL A 301 -1.55 -9.25 4.19
CA VAL A 301 -2.19 -8.23 5.02
C VAL A 301 -3.43 -8.78 5.69
N ILE A 302 -4.34 -9.38 4.93
CA ILE A 302 -5.57 -9.95 5.50
C ILE A 302 -5.25 -11.07 6.50
N LEU A 303 -4.39 -12.02 6.14
CA LEU A 303 -4.01 -13.09 7.03
C LEU A 303 -3.45 -12.55 8.36
N LYS A 304 -2.49 -11.62 8.31
CA LYS A 304 -1.88 -11.03 9.49
C LYS A 304 -2.92 -10.33 10.36
N SER A 305 -3.83 -9.55 9.76
CA SER A 305 -4.89 -8.86 10.49
C SER A 305 -5.82 -9.81 11.24
N LEU A 306 -6.08 -11.00 10.67
CA LEU A 306 -6.91 -12.04 11.29
C LEU A 306 -6.18 -12.81 12.39
N THR A 307 -4.90 -13.11 12.21
CA THR A 307 -4.19 -14.08 13.06
C THR A 307 -3.29 -13.44 14.10
N SER A 308 -2.73 -12.28 13.80
CA SER A 308 -1.64 -11.69 14.59
C SER A 308 -1.52 -10.17 14.35
N PRO A 309 -2.57 -9.38 14.62
CA PRO A 309 -2.57 -7.94 14.37
C PRO A 309 -1.49 -7.21 15.19
N ASP A 310 -1.30 -7.58 16.46
CA ASP A 310 -0.40 -6.90 17.39
C ASP A 310 1.04 -7.45 17.40
N GLN A 311 1.32 -8.49 16.62
CA GLN A 311 2.64 -9.10 16.57
C GLN A 311 3.45 -8.57 15.38
N PRO A 312 4.78 -8.42 15.53
CA PRO A 312 5.67 -8.18 14.40
C PRO A 312 5.60 -9.33 13.38
N SER A 313 5.68 -9.02 12.10
CA SER A 313 5.67 -10.03 11.04
C SER A 313 7.04 -10.69 10.89
N ASN A 314 7.03 -11.97 10.54
CA ASN A 314 8.18 -12.71 10.03
C ASN A 314 7.71 -13.77 9.02
N ALA A 315 8.65 -14.54 8.46
CA ALA A 315 8.34 -15.59 7.50
C ALA A 315 7.31 -16.62 8.01
N GLY A 316 7.30 -16.90 9.31
CA GLY A 316 6.38 -17.83 9.94
C GLY A 316 4.95 -17.30 9.99
N THR A 317 4.78 -16.00 10.22
CA THR A 317 3.46 -15.34 10.31
C THR A 317 2.59 -15.62 9.08
N VAL A 318 3.20 -15.69 7.90
CA VAL A 318 2.50 -15.87 6.62
C VAL A 318 2.68 -17.27 6.01
N ALA A 319 3.40 -18.17 6.69
CA ALA A 319 3.60 -19.56 6.26
C ALA A 319 2.30 -20.34 5.94
N PRO A 320 1.15 -20.14 6.63
CA PRO A 320 -0.07 -20.86 6.29
C PRO A 320 -0.87 -20.24 5.13
N LEU A 321 -0.36 -19.20 4.45
CA LEU A 321 -1.00 -18.58 3.30
C LEU A 321 -0.83 -19.41 2.03
N LYS A 322 -1.92 -19.58 1.27
CA LYS A 322 -1.89 -20.09 -0.09
C LYS A 322 -2.66 -19.14 -1.01
N VAL A 323 -2.01 -18.64 -2.05
CA VAL A 323 -2.62 -17.74 -3.04
C VAL A 323 -2.69 -18.45 -4.37
N LEU A 324 -3.85 -18.38 -5.03
CA LEU A 324 -4.10 -18.98 -6.33
C LEU A 324 -4.58 -17.88 -7.30
N ALA A 325 -3.80 -17.64 -8.34
CA ALA A 325 -4.16 -16.78 -9.46
C ALA A 325 -3.48 -17.29 -10.73
N GLU A 326 -4.26 -17.54 -11.77
CA GLU A 326 -3.77 -18.09 -13.04
C GLU A 326 -2.96 -17.04 -13.82
N PRO A 327 -1.78 -17.37 -14.37
CA PRO A 327 -1.00 -16.43 -15.19
C PRO A 327 -1.80 -15.84 -16.35
N GLY A 328 -1.70 -14.54 -16.57
CA GLY A 328 -2.43 -13.82 -17.61
C GLY A 328 -3.85 -13.39 -17.22
N THR A 329 -4.21 -13.54 -15.93
CA THR A 329 -5.45 -12.97 -15.36
C THR A 329 -5.17 -11.63 -14.68
N LEU A 330 -6.24 -10.91 -14.33
CA LEU A 330 -6.17 -9.62 -13.64
C LEU A 330 -5.28 -9.65 -12.38
N PHE A 331 -5.24 -10.78 -11.66
CA PHE A 331 -4.47 -10.97 -10.42
C PHE A 331 -3.10 -11.63 -10.61
N HIS A 332 -2.69 -11.88 -11.85
CA HIS A 332 -1.38 -12.44 -12.18
C HIS A 332 -0.95 -11.95 -13.57
N ALA A 333 -0.54 -10.68 -13.61
CA ALA A 333 -0.01 -10.07 -14.83
C ALA A 333 1.23 -10.83 -15.34
N VAL A 334 1.32 -10.98 -16.65
CA VAL A 334 2.49 -11.51 -17.35
C VAL A 334 2.94 -10.55 -18.44
N TYR A 335 4.22 -10.56 -18.78
CA TYR A 335 4.77 -9.70 -19.82
C TYR A 335 4.01 -9.84 -21.16
N PRO A 336 3.66 -8.74 -21.86
CA PRO A 336 3.97 -7.32 -21.58
C PRO A 336 2.80 -6.53 -20.95
N GLN A 337 1.88 -7.19 -20.24
CA GLN A 337 0.68 -6.54 -19.69
C GLN A 337 1.03 -5.34 -18.79
N PRO A 338 0.35 -4.20 -18.94
CA PRO A 338 0.61 -2.98 -18.17
C PRO A 338 0.10 -3.10 -16.73
N THR A 339 0.82 -2.51 -15.78
CA THR A 339 0.62 -2.72 -14.33
C THR A 339 0.69 -1.43 -13.50
N PHE A 340 0.72 -0.26 -14.15
CA PHE A 340 1.02 1.01 -13.47
C PHE A 340 0.05 1.33 -12.32
N THR A 341 -1.25 1.05 -12.49
CA THR A 341 -2.28 1.40 -11.51
C THR A 341 -2.68 0.18 -10.66
N LEU A 342 -2.14 0.07 -9.46
CA LEU A 342 -2.39 -1.08 -8.57
C LEU A 342 -3.68 -1.01 -7.75
N TRP A 343 -4.63 -0.13 -8.12
CA TRP A 343 -5.89 0.05 -7.38
C TRP A 343 -6.77 -1.20 -7.35
N THR A 344 -6.64 -2.08 -8.33
CA THR A 344 -7.25 -3.42 -8.31
C THR A 344 -6.90 -4.17 -7.03
N GLY A 345 -5.66 -4.08 -6.56
CA GLY A 345 -5.23 -4.69 -5.30
C GLY A 345 -5.88 -4.04 -4.08
N ILE A 346 -6.06 -2.72 -4.10
CA ILE A 346 -6.74 -1.97 -3.02
C ILE A 346 -8.19 -2.42 -2.90
N VAL A 347 -8.92 -2.49 -4.02
CA VAL A 347 -10.30 -3.00 -4.05
C VAL A 347 -10.34 -4.49 -3.66
N ALA A 348 -9.31 -5.27 -3.98
CA ALA A 348 -9.24 -6.68 -3.63
C ALA A 348 -9.14 -6.92 -2.11
N VAL A 349 -8.54 -6.01 -1.34
CA VAL A 349 -8.53 -6.08 0.13
C VAL A 349 -9.97 -6.10 0.65
N GLU A 350 -10.79 -5.17 0.18
CA GLU A 350 -12.22 -5.08 0.52
C GLU A 350 -13.01 -6.31 0.03
N LEU A 351 -12.68 -6.83 -1.15
CA LEU A 351 -13.31 -8.03 -1.71
C LEU A 351 -13.03 -9.30 -0.87
N ILE A 352 -11.80 -9.48 -0.39
CA ILE A 352 -11.43 -10.60 0.48
C ILE A 352 -12.17 -10.49 1.81
N LEU A 353 -12.21 -9.29 2.40
CA LEU A 353 -12.96 -9.01 3.64
C LEU A 353 -14.47 -9.28 3.45
N LYS A 354 -15.05 -8.86 2.32
CA LYS A 354 -16.45 -9.13 1.96
C LYS A 354 -16.75 -10.63 1.85
N ALA A 355 -15.82 -11.44 1.34
CA ALA A 355 -15.97 -12.88 1.32
C ALA A 355 -15.99 -13.44 2.75
N LEU A 356 -15.00 -13.07 3.57
CA LEU A 356 -14.89 -13.54 4.95
C LEU A 356 -16.08 -13.12 5.82
N ALA A 357 -16.60 -11.91 5.64
CA ALA A 357 -17.72 -11.39 6.43
C ALA A 357 -19.01 -12.20 6.27
N GLN A 358 -19.14 -13.05 5.24
CA GLN A 358 -20.25 -14.00 5.11
C GLN A 358 -20.20 -15.12 6.16
N GLY A 359 -19.01 -15.47 6.66
CA GLY A 359 -18.80 -16.52 7.66
C GLY A 359 -18.46 -16.01 9.06
N MET A 360 -18.00 -14.77 9.16
CA MET A 360 -17.61 -14.14 10.42
C MET A 360 -18.01 -12.66 10.48
N PRO A 361 -19.30 -12.32 10.30
CA PRO A 361 -19.75 -10.93 10.29
C PRO A 361 -19.46 -10.21 11.61
N ASP A 362 -19.41 -10.94 12.73
CA ASP A 362 -19.17 -10.36 14.06
C ASP A 362 -17.67 -10.11 14.38
N LEU A 363 -16.75 -10.57 13.51
CA LEU A 363 -15.30 -10.44 13.73
C LEU A 363 -14.67 -9.39 12.81
N LEU A 364 -15.41 -8.86 11.84
CA LEU A 364 -14.90 -7.98 10.80
C LEU A 364 -15.68 -6.66 10.76
N PRO A 365 -15.00 -5.54 10.50
CA PRO A 365 -15.69 -4.30 10.19
C PRO A 365 -16.40 -4.40 8.84
N ALA A 366 -17.37 -3.51 8.61
CA ALA A 366 -17.89 -3.25 7.27
C ALA A 366 -16.82 -2.62 6.35
N SER A 367 -17.19 -2.33 5.09
CA SER A 367 -16.24 -1.78 4.11
C SER A 367 -15.73 -0.39 4.49
N SER A 368 -14.48 -0.08 4.19
CA SER A 368 -13.87 1.23 4.45
C SER A 368 -13.71 2.04 3.17
N GLY A 369 -14.69 2.85 2.76
CA GLY A 369 -14.56 3.74 1.60
C GLY A 369 -14.43 3.07 0.22
N GLY A 370 -14.24 1.75 0.16
CA GLY A 370 -14.14 0.94 -1.04
C GLY A 370 -12.77 0.97 -1.73
N ASP A 371 -12.10 2.12 -1.76
CA ASP A 371 -10.72 2.27 -2.26
C ASP A 371 -9.95 3.43 -1.58
N VAL A 372 -8.77 3.77 -2.12
CA VAL A 372 -8.00 4.96 -1.75
C VAL A 372 -8.17 6.01 -2.85
N PRO A 373 -8.97 7.07 -2.65
CA PRO A 373 -9.05 8.15 -3.62
C PRO A 373 -7.70 8.87 -3.78
N GLY A 374 -7.03 8.70 -4.91
CA GLY A 374 -5.76 9.36 -5.20
C GLY A 374 -5.95 10.58 -6.11
N PHE A 375 -5.15 11.62 -5.91
CA PHE A 375 -4.98 12.68 -6.90
C PHE A 375 -3.54 13.16 -7.01
N MET A 376 -3.20 13.74 -8.16
CA MET A 376 -1.90 14.32 -8.44
C MET A 376 -2.05 15.57 -9.29
N MET A 377 -1.17 16.55 -9.09
CA MET A 377 -0.97 17.63 -10.04
C MET A 377 0.42 17.55 -10.66
N VAL A 378 0.47 17.67 -11.99
CA VAL A 378 1.68 17.85 -12.76
C VAL A 378 1.65 19.24 -13.39
N GLY A 379 2.74 19.98 -13.28
CA GLY A 379 2.81 21.33 -13.85
C GLY A 379 4.17 21.98 -13.69
N ILE A 380 4.21 23.29 -13.96
CA ILE A 380 5.37 24.15 -13.73
C ILE A 380 5.04 25.06 -12.56
N HIS A 381 5.90 25.06 -11.54
CA HIS A 381 5.73 25.87 -10.35
C HIS A 381 5.82 27.36 -10.71
N PRO A 382 4.84 28.19 -10.31
CA PRO A 382 4.78 29.59 -10.74
C PRO A 382 5.99 30.41 -10.28
N ASP A 383 6.50 30.18 -9.07
CA ASP A 383 7.63 30.96 -8.53
C ASP A 383 9.02 30.45 -8.94
N THR A 384 9.22 29.13 -9.03
CA THR A 384 10.56 28.55 -9.29
C THR A 384 10.78 28.22 -10.76
N GLY A 385 9.72 28.13 -11.57
CA GLY A 385 9.78 27.68 -12.95
C GLY A 385 10.16 26.21 -13.12
N GLN A 386 10.23 25.44 -12.03
CA GLN A 386 10.58 24.01 -12.06
C GLN A 386 9.34 23.16 -12.29
N MET A 387 9.53 22.02 -12.97
CA MET A 387 8.50 21.00 -13.09
C MET A 387 8.23 20.37 -11.72
N PHE A 388 6.96 20.13 -11.42
CA PHE A 388 6.55 19.34 -10.27
C PHE A 388 5.58 18.25 -10.71
N ALA A 389 5.61 17.13 -9.99
CA ALA A 389 4.58 16.11 -9.95
C ALA A 389 4.38 15.77 -8.48
N VAL A 390 3.22 16.06 -7.93
CA VAL A 390 2.94 15.84 -6.49
C VAL A 390 1.62 15.12 -6.36
N SER A 391 1.68 13.92 -5.78
CA SER A 391 0.51 13.09 -5.45
C SER A 391 0.09 13.26 -4.00
N ASN A 392 -1.19 13.01 -3.76
CA ASN A 392 -1.79 12.85 -2.44
C ASN A 392 -2.86 11.76 -2.51
N ASN A 393 -2.98 11.00 -1.43
CA ASN A 393 -4.10 10.11 -1.21
C ASN A 393 -5.07 10.77 -0.24
N ASP A 394 -6.34 10.80 -0.58
CA ASP A 394 -7.38 11.31 0.28
C ASP A 394 -7.90 10.24 1.23
N PRO A 395 -8.27 10.64 2.45
CA PRO A 395 -8.80 9.72 3.42
C PRO A 395 -10.28 9.42 3.14
N VAL A 396 -10.74 8.30 3.67
CA VAL A 396 -12.10 7.77 3.54
C VAL A 396 -12.70 7.52 4.93
N GLY A 397 -13.97 7.16 4.98
CA GLY A 397 -14.55 6.60 6.20
C GLY A 397 -14.25 5.11 6.36
N TRP A 398 -13.88 4.67 7.55
CA TRP A 398 -13.75 3.25 7.86
C TRP A 398 -15.11 2.62 8.16
N GLY A 399 -15.24 1.32 7.90
CA GLY A 399 -16.48 0.59 8.21
C GLY A 399 -16.74 0.48 9.71
N ALA A 400 -18.01 0.47 10.09
CA ALA A 400 -18.44 0.23 11.46
C ALA A 400 -18.19 -1.22 11.89
N THR A 401 -18.04 -1.44 13.19
CA THR A 401 -17.91 -2.77 13.80
C THR A 401 -19.20 -3.14 14.55
N THR A 402 -19.18 -4.31 15.19
CA THR A 402 -20.27 -4.75 16.06
C THR A 402 -20.48 -3.89 17.31
N ASP A 403 -19.49 -3.07 17.69
CA ASP A 403 -19.40 -2.40 18.99
C ASP A 403 -19.00 -0.91 18.94
N HIS A 404 -18.56 -0.38 17.80
CA HIS A 404 -18.26 1.03 17.65
C HIS A 404 -18.43 1.56 16.22
N ASP A 405 -18.58 2.88 16.10
CA ASP A 405 -18.60 3.57 14.82
C ASP A 405 -17.26 3.46 14.08
N GLY A 406 -17.31 3.55 12.76
CA GLY A 406 -16.12 3.62 11.93
C GLY A 406 -15.37 4.95 12.09
N MET A 407 -14.04 4.91 11.91
CA MET A 407 -13.20 6.09 11.97
C MET A 407 -13.50 7.05 10.80
N ASN A 408 -13.72 8.33 11.12
CA ASN A 408 -13.95 9.38 10.11
C ASN A 408 -12.62 9.80 9.46
N ALA A 409 -12.62 10.01 8.14
CA ALA A 409 -11.50 10.53 7.37
C ALA A 409 -10.13 9.93 7.76
N ALA A 410 -10.04 8.61 7.71
CA ALA A 410 -8.79 7.86 7.87
C ALA A 410 -8.29 7.32 6.52
N THR A 411 -6.98 7.10 6.39
CA THR A 411 -6.43 6.40 5.23
C THR A 411 -7.05 5.01 5.13
N HIS A 412 -7.44 4.58 3.93
CA HIS A 412 -8.03 3.26 3.69
C HIS A 412 -7.22 2.13 4.35
N VAL A 413 -7.87 1.02 4.70
CA VAL A 413 -7.25 -0.11 5.42
C VAL A 413 -6.02 -0.70 4.72
N SER A 414 -5.95 -0.61 3.39
CA SER A 414 -4.77 -1.02 2.59
C SER A 414 -3.55 -0.13 2.78
N GLY A 415 -3.69 1.02 3.44
CA GLY A 415 -2.64 1.99 3.73
C GLY A 415 -2.81 2.62 5.10
N SER A 416 -3.32 1.88 6.08
CA SER A 416 -3.73 2.37 7.41
C SER A 416 -2.64 3.10 8.22
N THR A 417 -1.37 2.93 7.86
CA THR A 417 -0.19 3.58 8.46
C THR A 417 0.29 4.80 7.67
N GLY A 418 -0.26 5.02 6.47
CA GLY A 418 0.02 6.14 5.60
C GLY A 418 -0.63 7.42 6.09
N ARG A 419 0.00 8.55 5.75
CA ARG A 419 -0.49 9.89 6.12
C ARG A 419 -0.96 10.66 4.90
N ILE A 420 -1.85 11.61 5.13
CA ILE A 420 -2.26 12.57 4.12
C ILE A 420 -1.29 13.76 4.10
N THR A 421 -1.04 14.34 2.94
CA THR A 421 -0.17 15.51 2.84
C THR A 421 -0.86 16.75 3.39
N PRO A 422 -0.21 17.57 4.24
CA PRO A 422 -0.75 18.83 4.69
C PRO A 422 -1.11 19.76 3.53
N ILE A 423 -2.24 20.48 3.62
CA ILE A 423 -2.66 21.42 2.58
C ILE A 423 -1.58 22.46 2.30
N GLU A 424 -0.95 23.01 3.34
CA GLU A 424 0.13 24.00 3.19
C GLU A 424 1.30 23.47 2.35
N VAL A 425 1.62 22.18 2.45
CA VAL A 425 2.65 21.54 1.62
C VAL A 425 2.17 21.41 0.18
N LEU A 426 0.92 21.01 -0.04
CA LEU A 426 0.35 20.91 -1.39
C LEU A 426 0.28 22.28 -2.07
N GLU A 427 -0.17 23.31 -1.39
CA GLU A 427 -0.23 24.68 -1.92
C GLU A 427 1.17 25.25 -2.19
N ALA A 428 2.13 25.01 -1.30
CA ALA A 428 3.50 25.51 -1.46
C ALA A 428 4.33 24.77 -2.51
N ARG A 429 3.92 23.56 -2.92
CA ARG A 429 4.68 22.72 -3.87
C ARG A 429 4.03 22.58 -5.23
N THR A 430 2.79 23.05 -5.39
CA THR A 430 2.01 22.86 -6.61
C THR A 430 1.33 24.16 -7.04
N GLY A 431 0.40 24.09 -7.98
CA GLY A 431 -0.51 25.19 -8.29
C GLY A 431 -1.94 24.92 -7.86
N MET A 432 -2.15 24.09 -6.83
CA MET A 432 -3.44 23.87 -6.20
C MET A 432 -3.65 24.87 -5.05
N PHE A 433 -4.86 25.39 -4.93
CA PHE A 433 -5.32 26.18 -3.80
C PHE A 433 -6.60 25.53 -3.23
N PHE A 434 -6.58 25.17 -1.96
CA PHE A 434 -7.68 24.42 -1.34
C PHE A 434 -8.68 25.40 -0.73
N GLU A 435 -9.80 25.61 -1.42
CA GLU A 435 -10.86 26.51 -0.96
C GLU A 435 -11.69 25.90 0.17
N ARG A 436 -11.69 24.57 0.28
CA ARG A 436 -12.47 23.81 1.26
C ARG A 436 -11.85 22.45 1.56
N MET A 437 -11.87 22.06 2.82
CA MET A 437 -11.70 20.68 3.30
C MET A 437 -12.61 20.47 4.51
N GLU A 438 -13.62 19.60 4.38
CA GLU A 438 -14.62 19.36 5.43
C GLU A 438 -15.05 17.89 5.44
N PHE A 439 -15.58 17.42 6.58
CA PHE A 439 -16.27 16.14 6.60
C PHE A 439 -17.49 16.19 5.67
N ARG A 440 -17.70 15.11 4.93
CA ARG A 440 -18.86 14.97 4.07
C ARG A 440 -20.02 14.43 4.90
N ALA A 441 -20.93 15.31 5.32
CA ALA A 441 -22.15 14.92 6.04
C ALA A 441 -22.91 13.82 5.28
N ASP A 442 -23.50 12.88 6.03
CA ASP A 442 -24.26 11.72 5.52
C ASP A 442 -23.48 10.77 4.60
N SER A 443 -22.15 10.90 4.51
CA SER A 443 -21.33 10.01 3.67
C SER A 443 -21.04 8.66 4.30
N GLY A 444 -21.13 8.55 5.63
CA GLY A 444 -20.99 7.29 6.36
C GLY A 444 -22.26 6.45 6.26
N GLY A 445 -22.10 5.14 6.02
CA GLY A 445 -23.19 4.19 5.97
C GLY A 445 -23.91 4.15 7.31
N ALA A 446 -25.23 4.38 7.29
CA ALA A 446 -26.01 4.40 8.52
C ALA A 446 -26.14 3.01 9.14
N GLY A 447 -26.11 2.92 10.45
CA GLY A 447 -26.33 1.67 11.17
C GLY A 447 -26.52 1.92 12.66
N ARG A 448 -26.71 0.85 13.44
CA ARG A 448 -26.60 0.95 14.91
C ARG A 448 -25.26 1.59 15.25
N PHE A 449 -24.23 1.11 14.59
CA PHE A 449 -22.95 1.78 14.46
C PHE A 449 -22.79 2.30 13.03
N ARG A 450 -22.46 3.58 12.93
CA ARG A 450 -22.31 4.33 11.69
C ARG A 450 -20.93 4.09 11.12
N GLY A 451 -20.82 3.90 9.81
CA GLY A 451 -19.53 3.97 9.13
C GLY A 451 -18.95 5.39 9.19
N GLY A 452 -17.63 5.50 9.26
CA GLY A 452 -16.95 6.79 9.30
C GLY A 452 -17.32 7.67 8.11
N SER A 453 -17.24 8.99 8.27
CA SER A 453 -17.49 9.95 7.20
C SER A 453 -16.27 10.08 6.30
N GLY A 454 -16.51 10.22 5.00
CA GLY A 454 -15.51 10.69 4.04
C GLY A 454 -15.31 12.21 4.13
N LEU A 455 -14.57 12.76 3.16
CA LEU A 455 -14.24 14.17 3.05
C LEU A 455 -14.79 14.78 1.76
N ARG A 456 -14.96 16.10 1.81
CA ARG A 456 -15.06 16.96 0.63
C ARG A 456 -13.83 17.86 0.55
N ARG A 457 -13.23 17.94 -0.64
CA ARG A 457 -12.25 18.98 -0.99
C ARG A 457 -12.67 19.74 -2.22
N ASP A 458 -12.58 21.06 -2.17
CA ASP A 458 -12.71 21.92 -3.34
C ASP A 458 -11.36 22.56 -3.64
N ILE A 459 -10.82 22.28 -4.82
CA ILE A 459 -9.49 22.70 -5.27
C ILE A 459 -9.67 23.68 -6.42
N ARG A 460 -9.05 24.85 -6.32
CA ARG A 460 -8.92 25.83 -7.41
C ARG A 460 -7.48 25.86 -7.90
N PHE A 461 -7.28 25.92 -9.22
CA PHE A 461 -5.94 25.96 -9.80
C PHE A 461 -5.45 27.39 -10.00
N VAL A 462 -4.21 27.67 -9.62
CA VAL A 462 -3.55 28.98 -9.76
C VAL A 462 -2.44 28.99 -10.82
N THR A 463 -2.15 27.84 -11.42
CA THR A 463 -1.27 27.70 -12.59
C THR A 463 -1.89 26.67 -13.56
N PRO A 464 -1.67 26.78 -14.89
CA PRO A 464 -2.05 25.73 -15.82
C PRO A 464 -1.26 24.44 -15.58
N GLY A 465 -1.88 23.30 -15.87
CA GLY A 465 -1.24 22.00 -15.72
C GLY A 465 -2.17 20.83 -15.99
N GLU A 466 -1.85 19.70 -15.41
CA GLU A 466 -2.65 18.48 -15.48
C GLU A 466 -2.99 18.00 -14.08
N PHE A 467 -4.28 17.80 -13.83
CA PHE A 467 -4.79 17.14 -12.64
C PHE A 467 -5.14 15.70 -12.99
N LEU A 468 -4.62 14.77 -12.21
CA LEU A 468 -4.89 13.35 -12.33
C LEU A 468 -5.70 12.92 -11.13
N SER A 469 -6.84 12.27 -11.35
CA SER A 469 -7.54 11.47 -10.33
C SER A 469 -7.25 9.99 -10.56
N VAL A 470 -7.13 9.22 -9.48
CA VAL A 470 -7.07 7.75 -9.51
C VAL A 470 -8.06 7.22 -8.48
N ILE A 471 -9.24 6.84 -8.97
CA ILE A 471 -10.34 6.32 -8.16
C ILE A 471 -11.03 5.23 -8.98
N LYS A 472 -11.25 4.07 -8.39
CA LYS A 472 -11.83 2.89 -9.03
C LYS A 472 -13.15 2.42 -8.40
N LYS A 473 -13.65 3.15 -7.39
CA LYS A 473 -14.92 2.90 -6.69
C LYS A 473 -15.87 4.10 -6.73
N THR A 474 -16.13 4.60 -7.93
CA THR A 474 -17.12 5.68 -8.19
C THR A 474 -18.47 5.17 -8.64
N ARG A 475 -18.56 3.92 -9.14
CA ARG A 475 -19.81 3.33 -9.66
C ARG A 475 -20.44 2.32 -8.71
N SER A 476 -19.63 1.65 -7.89
CA SER A 476 -20.09 0.66 -6.92
C SER A 476 -19.91 1.16 -5.48
N ARG A 477 -20.87 0.83 -4.61
CA ARG A 477 -20.90 1.28 -3.22
C ARG A 477 -20.02 0.42 -2.31
N PRO A 478 -19.39 1.00 -1.28
CA PRO A 478 -18.83 0.22 -0.17
C PRO A 478 -19.93 -0.61 0.50
N TRP A 479 -19.61 -1.87 0.85
CA TRP A 479 -20.58 -2.81 1.41
C TRP A 479 -20.79 -2.59 2.92
N ALA A 480 -21.98 -2.91 3.41
CA ALA A 480 -22.39 -2.79 4.81
C ALA A 480 -22.65 -4.17 5.45
N LEU A 481 -22.87 -4.21 6.77
CA LEU A 481 -23.07 -5.46 7.52
C LEU A 481 -24.33 -5.43 8.39
N ASP A 482 -24.91 -6.63 8.58
CA ASP A 482 -25.97 -6.91 9.56
C ASP A 482 -27.15 -5.90 9.57
N GLY A 483 -27.61 -5.50 8.38
CA GLY A 483 -28.72 -4.53 8.24
C GLY A 483 -28.32 -3.06 8.31
N GLY A 484 -27.02 -2.75 8.41
CA GLY A 484 -26.47 -1.44 8.11
C GLY A 484 -26.64 -1.06 6.65
N LEU A 485 -26.56 0.23 6.36
CA LEU A 485 -26.73 0.80 5.02
C LEU A 485 -25.38 1.09 4.36
N GLU A 486 -25.36 0.93 3.04
CA GLU A 486 -24.21 1.24 2.20
C GLU A 486 -24.08 2.76 2.00
N PRO A 487 -22.88 3.35 2.15
CA PRO A 487 -22.63 4.75 1.85
C PRO A 487 -22.64 5.01 0.34
N ASP A 488 -22.72 6.29 -0.03
CA ASP A 488 -22.49 6.71 -1.40
C ASP A 488 -21.04 6.49 -1.83
N PRO A 489 -20.80 6.18 -3.12
CA PRO A 489 -19.47 5.94 -3.65
C PRO A 489 -18.62 7.21 -3.69
N ASN A 490 -17.34 7.03 -4.00
CA ASN A 490 -16.41 8.13 -4.25
C ASN A 490 -16.84 8.94 -5.49
N GLN A 491 -16.58 10.24 -5.53
CA GLN A 491 -16.89 11.07 -6.68
C GLN A 491 -15.79 12.11 -6.93
N VAL A 492 -15.51 12.34 -8.21
CA VAL A 492 -14.74 13.49 -8.68
C VAL A 492 -15.62 14.29 -9.62
N VAL A 493 -15.78 15.57 -9.32
CA VAL A 493 -16.47 16.52 -10.20
C VAL A 493 -15.43 17.49 -10.75
N VAL A 494 -15.19 17.42 -12.06
CA VAL A 494 -14.32 18.38 -12.74
C VAL A 494 -15.13 19.56 -13.23
N PHE A 495 -14.60 20.77 -13.05
CA PHE A 495 -15.18 22.04 -13.48
C PHE A 495 -16.62 22.30 -12.99
N PRO A 496 -16.91 22.13 -11.68
CA PRO A 496 -18.26 22.27 -11.14
C PRO A 496 -18.84 23.67 -11.40
N GLY A 497 -20.11 23.72 -11.80
CA GLY A 497 -20.86 24.94 -12.08
C GLY A 497 -20.54 25.59 -13.43
N THR A 498 -19.85 24.88 -14.32
CA THR A 498 -19.50 25.35 -15.68
C THR A 498 -20.14 24.47 -16.75
N ASP A 499 -20.04 24.88 -18.02
CA ASP A 499 -20.44 24.09 -19.18
C ASP A 499 -19.54 22.85 -19.42
N ARG A 500 -18.38 22.79 -18.75
CA ARG A 500 -17.43 21.67 -18.79
C ARG A 500 -17.64 20.65 -17.66
N GLU A 501 -18.65 20.84 -16.81
CA GLU A 501 -18.86 19.97 -15.64
C GLU A 501 -19.00 18.50 -16.03
N ALA A 502 -18.21 17.63 -15.39
CA ALA A 502 -18.33 16.18 -15.58
C ALA A 502 -17.98 15.42 -14.29
N ARG A 503 -18.63 14.27 -14.11
CA ARG A 503 -18.22 13.28 -13.11
C ARG A 503 -17.25 12.29 -13.73
N VAL A 504 -16.15 12.03 -13.04
CA VAL A 504 -15.06 11.18 -13.55
C VAL A 504 -14.57 10.22 -12.47
N SER A 505 -13.91 9.13 -12.90
CA SER A 505 -13.22 8.15 -12.06
C SER A 505 -11.71 8.44 -12.10
N THR A 506 -10.90 7.51 -12.62
CA THR A 506 -9.50 7.72 -12.95
C THR A 506 -9.38 8.52 -14.24
N LYS A 507 -8.80 9.73 -14.19
CA LYS A 507 -8.68 10.59 -15.38
C LYS A 507 -7.53 11.58 -15.27
N ARG A 508 -6.81 11.77 -16.38
CA ARG A 508 -5.90 12.90 -16.60
C ARG A 508 -6.67 14.06 -17.24
N THR A 509 -6.75 15.19 -16.54
CA THR A 509 -7.55 16.35 -16.92
C THR A 509 -6.66 17.59 -16.99
N ARG A 510 -6.64 18.25 -18.14
CA ARG A 510 -5.98 19.54 -18.28
C ARG A 510 -6.75 20.63 -17.55
N VAL A 511 -6.05 21.42 -16.75
CA VAL A 511 -6.60 22.51 -15.94
C VAL A 511 -5.95 23.84 -16.30
N GLU A 512 -6.75 24.91 -16.30
CA GLU A 512 -6.29 26.28 -16.50
C GLU A 512 -6.48 27.10 -15.21
N VAL A 513 -5.90 28.30 -15.17
CA VAL A 513 -6.03 29.19 -13.99
C VAL A 513 -7.50 29.52 -13.73
N GLY A 514 -7.95 29.28 -12.49
CA GLY A 514 -9.31 29.51 -12.05
C GLY A 514 -10.25 28.32 -12.21
N ASP A 515 -9.84 27.26 -12.94
CA ASP A 515 -10.58 26.00 -12.98
C ASP A 515 -10.70 25.41 -11.56
N ARG A 516 -11.74 24.62 -11.34
CA ARG A 516 -12.03 23.96 -10.05
C ARG A 516 -12.24 22.46 -10.21
N ILE A 517 -11.89 21.70 -9.18
CA ILE A 517 -12.22 20.28 -9.03
C ILE A 517 -12.73 20.04 -7.61
N THR A 518 -13.79 19.26 -7.49
CA THR A 518 -14.32 18.80 -6.20
C THR A 518 -14.12 17.30 -6.06
N LEU A 519 -13.48 16.89 -4.97
CA LEU A 519 -13.31 15.49 -4.55
C LEU A 519 -14.27 15.19 -3.40
N LEU A 520 -15.02 14.12 -3.52
CA LEU A 520 -15.97 13.64 -2.50
C LEU A 520 -15.64 12.18 -2.19
N THR A 521 -14.92 11.94 -1.10
CA THR A 521 -14.62 10.56 -0.72
C THR A 521 -15.82 9.88 -0.06
N ALA A 522 -15.88 8.55 -0.19
CA ALA A 522 -16.89 7.72 0.41
C ALA A 522 -16.65 7.56 1.92
N GLY A 523 -17.73 7.35 2.65
CA GLY A 523 -17.66 6.86 4.02
C GLY A 523 -17.50 5.34 4.08
N GLY A 524 -17.49 4.81 5.30
CA GLY A 524 -17.51 3.36 5.52
C GLY A 524 -18.92 2.79 5.55
N GLY A 525 -19.05 1.47 5.42
CA GLY A 525 -20.31 0.75 5.61
C GLY A 525 -20.84 0.86 7.05
N GLY A 526 -22.16 0.91 7.20
CA GLY A 526 -22.81 0.82 8.51
C GLY A 526 -22.89 -0.63 9.01
N HIS A 527 -23.09 -0.78 10.32
CA HIS A 527 -23.31 -2.08 10.97
C HIS A 527 -24.56 -2.04 11.84
N GLY A 528 -25.45 -3.03 11.69
CA GLY A 528 -26.70 -3.10 12.45
C GLY A 528 -27.77 -2.15 11.90
N ALA A 529 -29.03 -2.36 12.27
CA ALA A 529 -30.12 -1.50 11.80
C ALA A 529 -29.97 -0.06 12.33
N PRO A 530 -30.10 0.99 11.48
CA PRO A 530 -29.98 2.39 11.91
C PRO A 530 -30.92 2.79 13.06
N ARG A 531 -32.12 2.21 13.10
CA ARG A 531 -33.12 2.50 14.14
C ARG A 531 -32.75 1.97 15.52
N ASP A 532 -31.74 1.13 15.62
CA ASP A 532 -31.22 0.60 16.88
C ASP A 532 -30.08 1.47 17.44
N ARG A 533 -29.67 2.52 16.72
CA ARG A 533 -28.65 3.47 17.19
C ARG A 533 -29.17 4.26 18.39
N ASP A 534 -28.30 4.50 19.37
CA ASP A 534 -28.60 5.37 20.50
C ASP A 534 -29.03 6.77 20.00
N PRO A 535 -30.25 7.25 20.33
CA PRO A 535 -30.70 8.57 19.92
C PRO A 535 -29.77 9.71 20.34
N GLU A 536 -29.06 9.57 21.47
CA GLU A 536 -28.11 10.59 21.90
C GLU A 536 -26.86 10.61 21.04
N ALA A 537 -26.38 9.45 20.59
CA ALA A 537 -25.29 9.37 19.62
C ALA A 537 -25.68 10.02 18.29
N VAL A 538 -26.94 9.88 17.85
CA VAL A 538 -27.45 10.58 16.65
C VAL A 538 -27.46 12.10 16.85
N ARG A 539 -27.88 12.61 18.02
CA ARG A 539 -27.84 14.05 18.30
C ARG A 539 -26.41 14.59 18.29
N LEU A 540 -25.46 13.85 18.85
CA LEU A 540 -24.04 14.19 18.80
C LEU A 540 -23.52 14.18 17.37
N ASP A 541 -23.85 13.17 16.55
CA ASP A 541 -23.46 13.14 15.14
C ASP A 541 -23.99 14.37 14.36
N VAL A 542 -25.19 14.85 14.70
CA VAL A 542 -25.78 16.06 14.10
C VAL A 542 -25.07 17.32 14.56
N ALA A 543 -24.75 17.42 15.85
CA ALA A 543 -24.00 18.55 16.40
C ALA A 543 -22.59 18.65 15.80
N GLU A 544 -21.94 17.50 15.55
CA GLU A 544 -20.61 17.40 14.93
C GLU A 544 -20.65 17.49 13.39
N GLY A 545 -21.85 17.48 12.78
CA GLY A 545 -22.03 17.62 11.33
C GLY A 545 -21.72 16.34 10.53
N PHE A 546 -21.65 15.18 11.18
CA PHE A 546 -21.49 13.90 10.49
C PHE A 546 -22.80 13.39 9.88
N VAL A 547 -23.91 13.66 10.57
CA VAL A 547 -25.28 13.30 10.14
C VAL A 547 -26.08 14.59 10.00
N SER A 548 -26.86 14.74 8.93
CA SER A 548 -27.75 15.89 8.78
C SER A 548 -29.02 15.74 9.64
N PRO A 549 -29.68 16.85 10.04
CA PRO A 549 -30.99 16.78 10.69
C PRO A 549 -32.04 15.99 9.89
N ALA A 550 -31.95 16.03 8.56
CA ALA A 550 -32.83 15.24 7.69
C ALA A 550 -32.56 13.74 7.84
N ALA A 551 -31.30 13.32 7.79
CA ALA A 551 -30.93 11.92 7.99
C ALA A 551 -31.24 11.42 9.41
N ALA A 552 -31.04 12.24 10.43
CA ALA A 552 -31.42 11.92 11.82
C ALA A 552 -32.90 11.52 11.92
N ARG A 553 -33.80 12.30 11.32
CA ARG A 553 -35.24 12.02 11.30
C ARG A 553 -35.58 10.85 10.38
N ASP A 554 -35.11 10.87 9.14
CA ASP A 554 -35.63 9.99 8.08
C ASP A 554 -34.99 8.59 8.12
N VAL A 555 -33.73 8.48 8.56
CA VAL A 555 -32.97 7.22 8.62
C VAL A 555 -32.96 6.64 10.04
N TYR A 556 -32.61 7.46 11.04
CA TYR A 556 -32.46 7.01 12.42
C TYR A 556 -33.75 7.13 13.25
N GLY A 557 -34.74 7.92 12.80
CA GLY A 557 -35.99 8.12 13.53
C GLY A 557 -35.85 9.02 14.76
N VAL A 558 -34.83 9.88 14.80
CA VAL A 558 -34.52 10.78 15.92
C VAL A 558 -34.85 12.21 15.53
N ASP A 559 -35.69 12.85 16.34
CA ASP A 559 -35.97 14.28 16.21
C ASP A 559 -34.88 15.09 16.92
N THR A 560 -34.35 16.09 16.22
CA THR A 560 -33.26 16.96 16.66
C THR A 560 -33.73 18.38 16.97
N ASP A 561 -35.01 18.70 16.76
CA ASP A 561 -35.58 20.05 16.97
C ASP A 561 -36.03 20.29 18.42
N GLY A 562 -35.34 19.71 19.42
CA GLY A 562 -35.73 19.70 20.84
C GLY A 562 -34.70 20.25 21.81
#